data_AF-A0A532U925-F1
#
_entry.id   AF-A0A532U925-F1
#
_cell.length_a   1.000
_cell.length_b   1.000
_cell.length_c   1.000
_cell.angle_alpha   90.00
_cell.angle_beta   90.00
_cell.angle_gamma   90.00
#
_symmetry.space_group_name_H-M   'P 1'
#
loop_
_entity.id
_entity.type
_entity.pdbx_description
1 polymer ?
#
loop_
_entity_poly.entity_id
_entity_poly.type
_entity_poly.pdbx_seq_one_letter_code
_entity_poly.pdbx_strand_id
1 'polypeptide(L)'
;MGKPHRQQEPAAVGDYLTELGILILGAVTGEGKLEGGDVVWFDDRTLAVGRGYRTNDDGIRQLKELTADLVDEFVVVPLPHWKGDQCCLHLMSLISPIDHNLAVVYSKLLPVPFREWIINRGIKLLEISDSEFPTMAGNILAVAPRKCIMLAGNPRTKEMLENEGVEVCEYKGEEISLKGEGGPTCLTRPLLRQ
;
A
#
# COMPACT_ATOMS: atom_id res chain seq x y z
N MET A 1 6.01 -6.49 -13.77
CA MET A 1 4.57 -6.59 -13.40
C MET A 1 4.21 -8.04 -13.15
N GLY A 2 3.37 -8.34 -12.14
CA GLY A 2 3.02 -9.70 -11.77
C GLY A 2 1.98 -10.36 -12.68
N LYS A 3 1.13 -9.56 -13.36
CA LYS A 3 0.13 -10.05 -14.33
C LYS A 3 0.56 -9.80 -15.78
N PRO A 4 0.46 -10.79 -16.69
CA PRO A 4 0.82 -10.61 -18.11
C PRO A 4 0.09 -9.46 -18.80
N HIS A 5 -1.22 -9.30 -18.55
CA HIS A 5 -2.04 -8.26 -19.17
C HIS A 5 -1.63 -6.82 -18.82
N ARG A 6 -0.82 -6.63 -17.77
CA ARG A 6 -0.38 -5.30 -17.28
C ARG A 6 1.06 -4.98 -17.64
N GLN A 7 1.74 -5.84 -18.40
CA GLN A 7 3.19 -5.72 -18.67
C GLN A 7 3.57 -4.45 -19.44
N GLN A 8 2.65 -3.85 -20.19
CA GLN A 8 2.89 -2.61 -20.95
C GLN A 8 2.64 -1.32 -20.16
N GLU A 9 1.95 -1.40 -19.02
CA GLU A 9 1.65 -0.21 -18.20
C GLU A 9 2.91 0.52 -17.69
N PRO A 10 4.00 -0.16 -17.25
CA PRO A 10 5.21 0.53 -16.81
C PRO A 10 5.85 1.42 -17.86
N ALA A 11 5.80 1.05 -19.14
CA ALA A 11 6.36 1.85 -20.22
C ALA A 11 5.61 3.17 -20.37
N ALA A 12 4.27 3.12 -20.44
CA ALA A 12 3.44 4.32 -20.52
C ALA A 12 3.61 5.25 -19.31
N VAL A 13 3.74 4.68 -18.10
CA VAL A 13 4.04 5.46 -16.88
C VAL A 13 5.44 6.09 -16.96
N GLY A 14 6.44 5.34 -17.44
CA GLY A 14 7.81 5.83 -17.60
C GLY A 14 7.91 7.01 -18.57
N ASP A 15 7.21 6.93 -19.71
CA ASP A 15 7.14 8.03 -20.67
C ASP A 15 6.57 9.29 -20.02
N TYR A 16 5.45 9.17 -19.30
CA TYR A 16 4.82 10.28 -18.60
C TYR A 16 5.72 10.88 -17.49
N LEU A 17 6.41 10.06 -16.71
CA LEU A 17 7.34 10.54 -15.68
C LEU A 17 8.54 11.30 -16.30
N THR A 18 9.02 10.82 -17.44
CA THR A 18 10.10 11.47 -18.20
C THR A 18 9.66 12.83 -18.73
N GLU A 19 8.43 12.95 -19.25
CA GLU A 19 7.84 14.22 -19.68
C GLU A 19 7.74 15.24 -18.54
N LEU A 20 7.48 14.78 -17.31
CA LEU A 20 7.45 15.61 -16.11
C LEU A 20 8.84 15.96 -15.55
N GLY A 21 9.92 15.45 -16.16
CA GLY A 21 11.29 15.64 -15.68
C GLY A 21 11.60 14.89 -14.38
N ILE A 22 10.80 13.86 -14.05
CA ILE A 22 11.03 13.03 -12.87
C ILE A 22 12.07 11.97 -13.22
N LEU A 23 13.16 11.92 -12.43
CA LEU A 23 14.21 10.93 -12.63
C LEU A 23 13.70 9.51 -12.38
N ILE A 24 13.90 8.63 -13.35
CA ILE A 24 13.69 7.19 -13.20
C ILE A 24 14.99 6.56 -12.74
N LEU A 25 15.02 6.06 -11.49
CA LEU A 25 16.22 5.43 -10.90
C LEU A 25 16.62 4.13 -11.62
N GLY A 26 15.63 3.42 -12.18
CA GLY A 26 15.84 2.18 -12.92
C GLY A 26 14.53 1.42 -13.13
N ALA A 27 14.67 0.16 -13.55
CA ALA A 27 13.54 -0.74 -13.79
C ALA A 27 13.82 -2.12 -13.18
N VAL A 28 12.76 -2.78 -12.72
CA VAL A 28 12.84 -4.20 -12.34
C VAL A 28 12.84 -5.05 -13.61
N THR A 29 13.83 -5.93 -13.74
CA THR A 29 14.11 -6.71 -14.96
C THR A 29 14.26 -8.21 -14.66
N GLY A 30 14.36 -9.03 -15.71
CA GLY A 30 14.53 -10.48 -15.60
C GLY A 30 13.32 -11.14 -14.94
N GLU A 31 13.59 -12.00 -13.95
CA GLU A 31 12.56 -12.69 -13.17
C GLU A 31 12.00 -11.83 -12.02
N GLY A 32 12.51 -10.60 -11.84
CA GLY A 32 12.07 -9.68 -10.81
C GLY A 32 10.61 -9.26 -11.01
N LYS A 33 9.82 -9.37 -9.94
CA LYS A 33 8.45 -8.87 -9.88
C LYS A 33 8.32 -7.93 -8.69
N LEU A 34 7.74 -6.76 -8.95
CA LEU A 34 7.45 -5.74 -7.95
C LEU A 34 6.16 -5.04 -8.40
N GLU A 35 5.15 -5.00 -7.55
CA GLU A 35 3.95 -4.20 -7.77
C GLU A 35 3.87 -3.11 -6.71
N GLY A 36 3.59 -1.88 -7.12
CA GLY A 36 3.55 -0.74 -6.19
C GLY A 36 2.42 -0.81 -5.16
N GLY A 37 1.56 -1.84 -5.21
CA GLY A 37 0.61 -2.22 -4.16
C GLY A 37 1.29 -2.73 -2.88
N ASP A 38 2.49 -3.30 -3.04
CA ASP A 38 3.25 -3.92 -1.96
C ASP A 38 4.25 -2.97 -1.31
N VAL A 39 4.46 -1.77 -1.86
CA VAL A 39 5.47 -0.81 -1.41
C VAL A 39 4.80 0.26 -0.56
N VAL A 40 5.09 0.27 0.74
CA VAL A 40 4.53 1.20 1.72
C VAL A 40 5.66 2.00 2.36
N TRP A 41 5.62 3.33 2.18
CA TRP A 41 6.50 4.25 2.90
C TRP A 41 5.92 4.52 4.28
N PHE A 42 6.76 4.36 5.31
CA PHE A 42 6.40 4.73 6.70
C PHE A 42 6.91 6.12 7.08
N ASP A 43 8.08 6.47 6.55
CA ASP A 43 8.72 7.78 6.66
C ASP A 43 9.67 7.96 5.47
N ASP A 44 10.42 9.06 5.42
CA ASP A 44 11.28 9.43 4.29
C ASP A 44 12.42 8.44 4.00
N ARG A 45 12.72 7.54 4.95
CA ARG A 45 13.89 6.64 4.90
C ARG A 45 13.55 5.17 5.14
N THR A 46 12.27 4.85 5.36
CA THR A 46 11.83 3.50 5.75
C THR A 46 10.73 2.98 4.82
N LEU A 47 11.01 1.82 4.21
CA LEU A 47 10.09 1.10 3.35
C LEU A 47 9.68 -0.25 3.96
N ALA A 48 8.37 -0.53 3.95
CA ALA A 48 7.86 -1.88 4.06
C ALA A 48 7.48 -2.41 2.67
N VAL A 49 7.91 -3.64 2.37
CA VAL A 49 7.66 -4.27 1.06
C VAL A 49 7.03 -5.64 1.25
N GLY A 50 5.82 -5.80 0.72
CA GLY A 50 5.11 -7.07 0.69
C GLY A 50 5.82 -8.10 -0.18
N ARG A 51 6.07 -9.29 0.37
CA ARG A 51 6.64 -10.44 -0.35
C ARG A 51 5.54 -11.47 -0.55
N GLY A 52 5.12 -11.66 -1.78
CA GLY A 52 3.99 -12.53 -2.14
C GLY A 52 4.01 -12.94 -3.61
N TYR A 53 2.82 -13.16 -4.19
CA TYR A 53 2.71 -13.62 -5.59
C TYR A 53 3.03 -12.52 -6.61
N ARG A 54 2.82 -11.25 -6.23
CA ARG A 54 2.98 -10.06 -7.08
C ARG A 54 4.33 -9.39 -6.96
N THR A 55 4.96 -9.50 -5.80
CA THR A 55 6.30 -9.00 -5.50
C THR A 55 7.16 -10.14 -4.97
N ASN A 56 8.27 -10.45 -5.65
CA ASN A 56 9.15 -11.57 -5.31
C ASN A 56 10.51 -11.10 -4.77
N ASP A 57 11.32 -12.05 -4.31
CA ASP A 57 12.60 -11.76 -3.65
C ASP A 57 13.59 -11.05 -4.59
N ASP A 58 13.61 -11.39 -5.89
CA ASP A 58 14.47 -10.73 -6.86
C ASP A 58 14.03 -9.28 -7.16
N GLY A 59 12.72 -9.02 -7.25
CA GLY A 59 12.20 -7.66 -7.38
C GLY A 59 12.49 -6.80 -6.15
N ILE A 60 12.40 -7.39 -4.95
CA ILE A 60 12.78 -6.71 -3.69
C ILE A 60 14.28 -6.40 -3.67
N ARG A 61 15.14 -7.34 -4.10
CA ARG A 61 16.59 -7.12 -4.21
C ARG A 61 16.91 -5.95 -5.14
N GLN A 62 16.33 -5.95 -6.35
CA GLN A 62 16.53 -4.85 -7.30
C GLN A 62 16.01 -3.51 -6.76
N LEU A 63 14.86 -3.50 -6.07
CA LEU A 63 14.37 -2.29 -5.42
C LEU A 63 15.36 -1.75 -4.38
N LYS A 64 15.91 -2.61 -3.53
CA LYS A 64 16.93 -2.24 -2.52
C LYS A 64 18.16 -1.63 -3.17
N GLU A 65 18.65 -2.21 -4.26
CA GLU A 65 19.82 -1.71 -4.99
C GLU A 65 19.56 -0.34 -5.62
N LEU A 66 18.41 -0.17 -6.29
CA LEU A 66 18.02 1.07 -6.95
C LEU A 66 17.78 2.23 -5.97
N THR A 67 17.52 1.94 -4.70
CA THR A 67 17.17 2.93 -3.67
C THR A 67 18.16 2.94 -2.51
N ALA A 68 19.35 2.35 -2.68
CA ALA A 68 20.34 2.19 -1.61
C ALA A 68 20.74 3.52 -0.94
N ASP A 69 20.80 4.62 -1.69
CA ASP A 69 21.11 5.95 -1.17
C ASP A 69 19.88 6.66 -0.59
N LEU A 70 18.66 6.16 -0.87
CA LEU A 70 17.39 6.80 -0.55
C LEU A 70 16.65 6.15 0.62
N VAL A 71 16.99 4.92 1.00
CA VAL A 71 16.26 4.15 2.01
C VAL A 71 17.24 3.48 2.96
N ASP A 72 17.12 3.78 4.25
CA ASP A 72 17.97 3.21 5.30
C ASP A 72 17.43 1.86 5.80
N GLU A 73 16.11 1.74 5.90
CA GLU A 73 15.46 0.58 6.49
C GLU A 73 14.45 -0.06 5.52
N PHE A 74 14.61 -1.36 5.30
CA PHE A 74 13.71 -2.19 4.51
C PHE A 74 13.10 -3.31 5.35
N VAL A 75 11.78 -3.27 5.51
CA VAL A 75 11.01 -4.31 6.19
C VAL A 75 10.33 -5.19 5.16
N VAL A 76 10.82 -6.41 4.98
CA VAL A 76 10.20 -7.38 4.07
C VAL A 76 9.08 -8.11 4.80
N VAL A 77 7.84 -7.98 4.29
CA VAL A 77 6.64 -8.49 4.96
C VAL A 77 6.08 -9.69 4.18
N PRO A 78 6.19 -10.92 4.70
CA PRO A 78 5.65 -12.10 4.01
C PRO A 78 4.11 -12.05 3.99
N LEU A 79 3.51 -11.98 2.81
CA LEU A 79 2.05 -11.93 2.68
C LEU A 79 1.43 -13.34 2.76
N PRO A 80 0.25 -13.47 3.40
CA PRO A 80 -0.41 -14.77 3.55
C PRO A 80 -1.05 -15.24 2.24
N HIS A 81 -1.32 -16.55 2.15
CA HIS A 81 -2.03 -17.16 1.01
C HIS A 81 -3.53 -16.83 0.95
N TRP A 82 -4.10 -16.17 1.96
CA TRP A 82 -5.54 -15.83 2.13
C TRP A 82 -6.56 -16.64 1.29
N LYS A 83 -6.85 -16.22 0.04
CA LYS A 83 -7.85 -16.83 -0.88
C LYS A 83 -7.23 -17.49 -2.12
N GLY A 84 -5.91 -17.62 -2.19
CA GLY A 84 -5.21 -18.16 -3.35
C GLY A 84 -4.24 -17.16 -3.99
N ASP A 85 -3.45 -17.67 -4.93
CA ASP A 85 -2.46 -16.92 -5.70
C ASP A 85 -3.07 -15.94 -6.73
N GLN A 86 -4.30 -16.21 -7.16
CA GLN A 86 -5.05 -15.34 -8.07
C GLN A 86 -5.59 -14.09 -7.37
N CYS A 87 -5.74 -14.13 -6.05
CA CYS A 87 -6.26 -13.01 -5.27
C CYS A 87 -5.33 -11.79 -5.39
N CYS A 88 -5.90 -10.61 -5.58
CA CYS A 88 -5.15 -9.36 -5.58
C CYS A 88 -4.95 -8.86 -4.15
N LEU A 89 -4.15 -9.60 -3.37
CA LEU A 89 -3.75 -9.19 -2.03
C LEU A 89 -2.36 -8.54 -2.09
N HIS A 90 -2.29 -7.26 -1.73
CA HIS A 90 -1.04 -6.52 -1.59
C HIS A 90 -0.84 -6.09 -0.13
N LEU A 91 0.36 -5.62 0.22
CA LEU A 91 0.60 -5.05 1.56
C LEU A 91 -0.36 -3.90 1.88
N MET A 92 -0.63 -3.00 0.94
CA MET A 92 -1.60 -1.90 1.12
C MET A 92 -3.06 -2.36 1.29
N SER A 93 -3.37 -3.64 1.01
CA SER A 93 -4.68 -4.21 1.37
C SER A 93 -4.80 -4.46 2.87
N LEU A 94 -3.67 -4.61 3.57
CA LEU A 94 -3.60 -5.01 4.98
C LEU A 94 -3.28 -3.85 5.92
N ILE A 95 -2.66 -2.79 5.39
CA ILE A 95 -2.23 -1.63 6.16
C ILE A 95 -2.35 -0.35 5.33
N SER A 96 -2.88 0.71 5.96
CA SER A 96 -2.85 2.07 5.47
C SER A 96 -2.27 2.99 6.57
N PRO A 97 -1.02 3.48 6.43
CA PRO A 97 -0.52 4.56 7.27
C PRO A 97 -1.38 5.82 7.08
N ILE A 98 -1.83 6.40 8.19
CA ILE A 98 -2.69 7.60 8.22
C ILE A 98 -1.92 8.83 8.66
N ASP A 99 -0.96 8.63 9.56
CA ASP A 99 -0.08 9.65 10.13
C ASP A 99 1.19 8.98 10.67
N HIS A 100 2.18 9.75 11.09
CA HIS A 100 3.47 9.27 11.63
C HIS A 100 3.32 8.30 12.81
N ASN A 101 2.21 8.37 13.54
CA ASN A 101 1.92 7.54 14.72
C ASN A 101 0.58 6.80 14.63
N LEU A 102 -0.03 6.70 13.44
CA LEU A 102 -1.33 6.04 13.27
C LEU A 102 -1.40 5.27 11.95
N ALA A 103 -1.84 4.01 12.02
CA ALA A 103 -2.17 3.21 10.85
C ALA A 103 -3.49 2.44 11.05
N VAL A 104 -4.24 2.27 9.97
CA VAL A 104 -5.38 1.34 9.91
C VAL A 104 -4.88 0.00 9.38
N VAL A 105 -5.24 -1.09 10.04
CA VAL A 105 -4.75 -2.43 9.71
C VAL A 105 -5.85 -3.49 9.75
N TYR A 106 -5.65 -4.57 9.01
CA TYR A 106 -6.38 -5.81 9.21
C TYR A 106 -5.46 -6.87 9.82
N SER A 107 -5.37 -6.89 11.15
CA SER A 107 -4.37 -7.72 11.87
C SER A 107 -4.48 -9.22 11.61
N LYS A 108 -5.65 -9.75 11.23
CA LYS A 108 -5.84 -11.20 11.00
C LYS A 108 -4.99 -11.75 9.86
N LEU A 109 -4.57 -10.89 8.93
CA LEU A 109 -3.69 -11.25 7.82
C LEU A 109 -2.31 -10.60 7.93
N LEU A 110 -2.05 -9.84 9.00
CA LEU A 110 -0.78 -9.15 9.20
C LEU A 110 0.22 -10.09 9.90
N PRO A 111 1.42 -10.33 9.34
CA PRO A 111 2.42 -11.15 10.01
C PRO A 111 2.80 -10.57 11.37
N VAL A 112 2.88 -11.44 12.38
CA VAL A 112 3.20 -11.06 13.77
C VAL A 112 4.47 -10.20 13.85
N PRO A 113 5.62 -10.57 13.23
CA PRO A 113 6.83 -9.76 13.34
C PRO A 113 6.67 -8.35 12.78
N PHE A 114 5.88 -8.20 11.71
CA PHE A 114 5.63 -6.89 11.12
C PHE A 114 4.69 -6.05 12.01
N ARG A 115 3.66 -6.68 12.58
CA ARG A 115 2.77 -6.02 13.54
C ARG A 115 3.54 -5.52 14.76
N GLU A 116 4.42 -6.33 15.32
CA GLU A 116 5.27 -5.95 16.45
C GLU A 116 6.25 -4.83 16.08
N TRP A 117 6.84 -4.89 14.88
CA TRP A 117 7.71 -3.82 14.37
C TRP A 117 6.97 -2.47 14.31
N ILE A 118 5.73 -2.43 13.82
CA ILE A 118 4.93 -1.20 13.77
C ILE A 118 4.66 -0.65 15.18
N ILE A 119 4.25 -1.52 16.11
CA ILE A 119 3.95 -1.13 17.50
C ILE A 119 5.21 -0.61 18.21
N ASN A 120 6.36 -1.26 17.99
CA ASN A 120 7.62 -0.86 18.60
C ASN A 120 8.12 0.51 18.09
N ARG A 121 7.65 0.97 16.93
CA ARG A 121 7.87 2.34 16.44
C ARG A 121 6.92 3.38 17.06
N GLY A 122 6.03 2.97 17.98
CA GLY A 122 5.06 3.86 18.60
C GLY A 122 3.87 4.20 17.70
N ILE A 123 3.65 3.43 16.62
CA ILE A 123 2.51 3.62 15.73
C ILE A 123 1.29 2.89 16.31
N LYS A 124 0.23 3.64 16.56
CA LYS A 124 -1.06 3.10 17.00
C LYS A 124 -1.76 2.42 15.83
N LEU A 125 -2.34 1.25 16.11
CA LEU A 125 -3.08 0.45 15.14
C LEU A 125 -4.59 0.57 15.36
N LEU A 126 -5.33 0.94 14.31
CA LEU A 126 -6.78 0.87 14.24
C LEU A 126 -7.19 -0.39 13.48
N GLU A 127 -7.95 -1.25 14.13
CA GLU A 127 -8.27 -2.60 13.64
C GLU A 127 -9.55 -2.62 12.80
N ILE A 128 -9.45 -3.00 11.53
CA ILE A 128 -10.61 -3.19 10.64
C ILE A 128 -11.41 -4.42 11.09
N SER A 129 -12.73 -4.28 11.12
CA SER A 129 -13.63 -5.39 11.42
C SER A 129 -13.77 -6.37 10.25
N ASP A 130 -14.02 -7.66 10.54
CA ASP A 130 -14.28 -8.68 9.52
C ASP A 130 -15.43 -8.32 8.57
N SER A 131 -16.41 -7.55 9.05
CA SER A 131 -17.54 -7.10 8.24
C SER A 131 -17.16 -6.04 7.20
N GLU A 132 -16.10 -5.26 7.44
CA GLU A 132 -15.70 -4.13 6.60
C GLU A 132 -14.41 -4.40 5.78
N PHE A 133 -13.65 -5.45 6.12
CA PHE A 133 -12.50 -5.85 5.31
C PHE A 133 -12.91 -6.21 3.85
N PRO A 134 -13.98 -6.98 3.59
CA PRO A 134 -14.42 -7.30 2.22
C PRO A 134 -14.89 -6.08 1.41
N THR A 135 -15.30 -4.99 2.08
CA THR A 135 -15.76 -3.73 1.47
C THR A 135 -14.62 -2.72 1.31
N MET A 136 -13.37 -3.20 1.33
CA MET A 136 -12.14 -2.43 1.11
C MET A 136 -11.87 -1.34 2.16
N ALA A 137 -12.35 -1.51 3.40
CA ALA A 137 -12.10 -0.54 4.47
C ALA A 137 -10.60 -0.30 4.74
N GLY A 138 -9.73 -1.25 4.42
CA GLY A 138 -8.28 -1.10 4.59
C GLY A 138 -7.57 -0.35 3.48
N ASN A 139 -8.27 0.02 2.41
CA ASN A 139 -7.71 0.80 1.32
C ASN A 139 -7.99 2.29 1.55
N ILE A 140 -7.10 2.96 2.27
CA ILE A 140 -7.27 4.35 2.71
C ILE A 140 -6.07 5.17 2.26
N LEU A 141 -6.33 6.26 1.54
CA LEU A 141 -5.28 7.17 1.10
C LEU A 141 -5.15 8.33 2.07
N ALA A 142 -4.07 8.37 2.84
CA ALA A 142 -3.67 9.58 3.55
C ALA A 142 -3.25 10.66 2.53
N VAL A 143 -3.86 11.85 2.59
CA VAL A 143 -3.53 13.01 1.74
C VAL A 143 -2.77 14.10 2.51
N ALA A 144 -2.87 14.08 3.84
CA ALA A 144 -2.06 14.83 4.78
C ALA A 144 -2.07 14.10 6.14
N PRO A 145 -1.19 14.43 7.10
CA PRO A 145 -1.32 13.95 8.47
C PRO A 145 -2.74 14.13 8.99
N ARG A 146 -3.36 13.04 9.47
CA ARG A 146 -4.75 13.03 9.95
C ARG A 146 -5.79 13.51 8.93
N LYS A 147 -5.55 13.33 7.64
CA LYS A 147 -6.54 13.57 6.58
C LYS A 147 -6.49 12.45 5.56
N CYS A 148 -7.62 11.79 5.32
CA CYS A 148 -7.65 10.64 4.42
C CYS A 148 -8.88 10.58 3.53
N ILE A 149 -8.74 9.80 2.45
CA ILE A 149 -9.81 9.43 1.53
C ILE A 149 -10.06 7.92 1.65
N MET A 150 -11.31 7.51 1.83
CA MET A 150 -11.72 6.10 1.88
C MET A 150 -13.01 5.83 1.08
N LEU A 151 -13.33 4.56 0.84
CA LEU A 151 -14.62 4.20 0.24
C LEU A 151 -15.76 4.45 1.22
N ALA A 152 -16.85 5.02 0.71
CA ALA A 152 -18.13 5.05 1.42
C ALA A 152 -18.63 3.62 1.73
N GLY A 153 -19.40 3.48 2.81
CA GLY A 153 -19.98 2.18 3.22
C GLY A 153 -19.18 1.42 4.28
N ASN A 154 -18.18 2.05 4.89
CA ASN A 154 -17.36 1.50 5.98
C ASN A 154 -17.49 2.35 7.26
N PRO A 155 -18.70 2.46 7.84
CA PRO A 155 -19.00 3.40 8.93
C PRO A 155 -18.18 3.16 10.21
N ARG A 156 -17.84 1.91 10.56
CA ARG A 156 -17.09 1.63 11.80
C ARG A 156 -15.64 2.08 11.65
N THR A 157 -15.03 1.77 10.52
CA THR A 157 -13.66 2.23 10.20
C THR A 157 -13.60 3.76 10.15
N LYS A 158 -14.61 4.41 9.55
CA LYS A 158 -14.73 5.87 9.55
C LYS A 158 -14.83 6.44 10.96
N GLU A 159 -15.76 5.93 11.78
CA GLU A 159 -15.94 6.39 13.17
C GLU A 159 -14.66 6.22 13.99
N MET A 160 -13.94 5.10 13.82
CA MET A 160 -12.64 4.88 14.46
C MET A 160 -11.60 5.92 14.05
N LEU A 161 -11.55 6.31 12.79
CA LEU A 161 -10.65 7.36 12.31
C LEU A 161 -11.03 8.74 12.86
N GLU A 162 -12.31 9.09 12.81
CA GLU A 162 -12.82 10.37 13.31
C GLU A 162 -12.59 10.52 14.83
N ASN A 163 -12.73 9.43 15.59
CA ASN A 163 -12.41 9.39 17.03
C ASN A 163 -10.92 9.63 17.33
N GLU A 164 -10.04 9.36 16.36
CA GLU A 164 -8.62 9.68 16.42
C GLU A 164 -8.29 11.06 15.83
N GLY A 165 -9.30 11.90 15.59
CA GLY A 165 -9.13 13.25 15.05
C GLY A 165 -8.73 13.29 13.57
N VAL A 166 -9.01 12.22 12.81
CA VAL A 166 -8.74 12.18 11.36
C VAL A 166 -9.90 12.82 10.61
N GLU A 167 -9.60 13.75 9.72
CA GLU A 167 -10.56 14.27 8.73
C GLU A 167 -10.76 13.22 7.63
N VAL A 168 -11.97 12.64 7.55
CA VAL A 168 -12.30 11.58 6.60
C VAL A 168 -13.14 12.11 5.44
N CYS A 169 -12.61 11.98 4.24
CA CYS A 169 -13.36 12.18 3.00
C CYS A 169 -13.76 10.82 2.40
N GLU A 170 -15.02 10.69 2.00
CA GLU A 170 -15.53 9.46 1.38
C GLU A 170 -15.86 9.68 -0.10
N TYR A 171 -15.69 8.63 -0.91
CA TYR A 171 -16.20 8.60 -2.28
C TYR A 171 -16.97 7.31 -2.55
N LYS A 172 -17.90 7.37 -3.51
CA LYS A 172 -18.67 6.22 -3.99
C LYS A 172 -17.82 5.41 -4.97
N GLY A 173 -17.52 4.16 -4.61
CA GLY A 173 -16.54 3.31 -5.32
C GLY A 173 -17.14 2.05 -5.94
N GLU A 174 -18.46 1.95 -6.08
CA GLU A 174 -19.13 0.71 -6.50
C GLU A 174 -18.66 0.23 -7.88
N GLU A 175 -18.54 1.16 -8.85
CA GLU A 175 -18.19 0.81 -10.23
C GLU A 175 -16.68 0.70 -10.46
N ILE A 176 -15.88 1.55 -9.82
CA ILE A 176 -14.44 1.65 -10.08
C ILE A 176 -13.59 0.86 -9.08
N SER A 177 -14.10 0.63 -7.87
CA SER A 177 -13.33 0.03 -6.78
C SER A 177 -13.83 -1.36 -6.41
N LEU A 178 -15.12 -1.53 -6.11
CA LEU A 178 -15.63 -2.85 -5.69
C LEU A 178 -15.57 -3.88 -6.83
N LYS A 179 -15.89 -3.47 -8.07
CA LYS A 179 -15.76 -4.35 -9.26
C LYS A 179 -14.32 -4.54 -9.71
N GLY A 180 -13.47 -3.53 -9.51
CA GLY A 180 -12.06 -3.53 -9.94
C GLY A 180 -11.09 -4.06 -8.88
N GLU A 181 -11.57 -4.34 -7.67
CA GLU A 181 -10.78 -4.69 -6.48
C GLU A 181 -9.66 -3.68 -6.16
N GLY A 182 -9.93 -2.38 -6.35
CA GLY A 182 -8.92 -1.30 -6.16
C GLY A 182 -9.49 -0.02 -5.53
N GLY A 183 -9.04 0.34 -4.33
CA GLY A 183 -9.46 1.57 -3.63
C GLY A 183 -8.56 2.78 -3.92
N PRO A 184 -8.64 3.87 -3.13
CA PRO A 184 -7.88 5.11 -3.30
C PRO A 184 -6.39 4.90 -3.54
N THR A 185 -5.75 4.02 -2.78
CA THR A 185 -4.30 3.75 -2.90
C THR A 185 -3.95 2.99 -4.19
N CYS A 186 -4.91 2.25 -4.76
CA CYS A 186 -4.74 1.53 -6.03
C CYS A 186 -5.01 2.44 -7.23
N LEU A 187 -5.89 3.43 -7.07
CA LEU A 187 -6.29 4.38 -8.10
C LEU A 187 -5.37 5.60 -8.19
N THR A 188 -4.39 5.71 -7.29
CA THR A 188 -3.48 6.86 -7.21
C THR A 188 -2.02 6.41 -7.12
N ARG A 189 -1.12 7.30 -7.53
CA ARG A 189 0.32 7.17 -7.31
C ARG A 189 0.87 8.52 -6.86
N PRO A 190 1.10 8.74 -5.56
CA PRO A 190 1.69 9.99 -5.09
C PRO A 190 3.06 10.21 -5.75
N LEU A 191 3.24 11.37 -6.39
CA LEU A 191 4.52 11.79 -6.97
C LEU A 191 5.32 12.68 -6.02
N LEU A 192 4.62 13.43 -5.16
CA LEU A 192 5.20 14.34 -4.18
C LEU A 192 4.33 14.34 -2.91
N ARG A 193 4.99 14.34 -1.75
CA ARG A 193 4.41 14.60 -0.43
C ARG A 193 5.31 15.62 0.28
N GLN A 194 4.71 16.48 1.11
CA GLN A 194 5.39 17.53 1.88
C GLN A 194 5.29 17.23 3.37
#